data_AF-A0A379VPB2-F1
#
_entry.id   AF-A0A379VPB2-F1
#
_cell.length_a   1.000
_cell.length_b   1.000
_cell.length_c   1.000
_cell.angle_alpha   90.00
_cell.angle_beta   90.00
_cell.angle_gamma   90.00
#
_symmetry.space_group_name_H-M   'P 1'
#
loop_
_entity.id
_entity.type
_entity.pdbx_description
1 polymer ?
#
loop_
_entity_poly.entity_id
_entity_poly.type
_entity_poly.pdbx_seq_one_letter_code
_entity_poly.pdbx_strand_id
1 'polypeptide(L)' 'MKMEPLNENELEWLDDVLTKYNTDQAILDVAELDGLITAVLSSPRPIEPEQWLVAIWGGTRVRTALDI' A
#
# COMPACT_ATOMS: atom_id res chain seq x y z
N MET A 1 10.59 -6.44 17.43
CA MET A 1 10.34 -6.65 15.99
C MET A 1 11.18 -7.84 15.54
N LYS A 2 10.59 -8.78 14.81
CA LYS A 2 11.36 -9.82 14.12
C LYS A 2 12.09 -9.13 12.96
N MET A 3 13.40 -9.36 12.84
CA MET A 3 14.26 -8.73 11.82
C MET A 3 14.48 -9.67 10.61
N GLU A 4 13.84 -10.84 10.61
CA GLU A 4 13.92 -11.79 9.51
C GLU A 4 12.89 -11.43 8.42
N PRO A 5 13.17 -11.72 7.14
CA PRO A 5 12.18 -11.60 6.07
C PRO A 5 10.90 -12.38 6.40
N LEU A 6 9.78 -11.94 5.82
CA LEU A 6 8.52 -12.68 5.90
C LEU A 6 8.70 -14.07 5.26
N ASN A 7 8.18 -15.10 5.91
CA ASN A 7 8.09 -16.43 5.32
C ASN A 7 6.84 -16.57 4.42
N GLU A 8 6.72 -17.68 3.72
CA GLU A 8 5.62 -17.93 2.75
C GLU A 8 4.22 -17.75 3.36
N ASN A 9 3.99 -18.27 4.58
CA ASN A 9 2.68 -18.12 5.24
C ASN A 9 2.41 -16.67 5.66
N GLU A 10 3.46 -15.91 6.00
CA GLU A 10 3.33 -14.49 6.34
C GLU A 10 3.06 -13.64 5.08
N LEU A 11 3.64 -14.02 3.94
CA LEU A 11 3.37 -13.40 2.64
C LEU A 11 1.95 -13.70 2.15
N GLU A 12 1.50 -14.95 2.24
CA GLU A 12 0.13 -15.35 1.89
C GLU A 12 -0.90 -14.63 2.78
N TRP A 13 -0.65 -14.55 4.08
CA TRP A 13 -1.49 -13.77 4.98
C TRP A 13 -1.55 -12.28 4.59
N LEU A 14 -0.43 -11.70 4.16
CA LEU A 14 -0.38 -10.31 3.74
C LEU A 14 -1.19 -10.10 2.45
N ASP A 15 -1.06 -10.99 1.47
CA ASP A 15 -1.90 -11.00 0.25
C ASP A 15 -3.39 -11.09 0.58
N ASP A 16 -3.77 -11.97 1.51
CA ASP A 16 -5.14 -12.12 1.98
C ASP A 16 -5.68 -10.82 2.60
N VAL A 17 -4.84 -10.13 3.39
CA VAL A 17 -5.20 -8.85 4.01
C VAL A 17 -5.41 -7.77 2.94
N LEU A 18 -4.49 -7.65 1.97
CA LEU A 18 -4.60 -6.67 0.88
C LEU A 18 -5.86 -6.92 0.06
N THR A 19 -6.10 -8.18 -0.31
CA THR A 19 -7.29 -8.61 -1.05
C THR A 19 -8.59 -8.31 -0.28
N LYS A 20 -8.62 -8.62 1.02
CA LYS A 20 -9.82 -8.46 1.86
C LYS A 20 -10.27 -7.00 1.99
N TYR A 21 -9.33 -6.07 2.06
CA TYR A 21 -9.61 -4.64 2.24
C TYR A 21 -9.43 -3.82 0.95
N ASN A 22 -9.36 -4.51 -0.18
CA ASN A 22 -9.10 -3.89 -1.47
C ASN A 22 -10.24 -2.93 -1.89
N THR A 23 -9.88 -1.96 -2.72
CA THR A 23 -10.79 -1.04 -3.42
C THR A 23 -10.33 -0.91 -4.86
N ASP A 24 -11.15 -0.38 -5.76
CA ASP A 24 -10.79 -0.25 -7.18
C ASP A 24 -9.46 0.51 -7.45
N GLN A 25 -8.96 1.28 -6.48
CA GLN A 25 -7.70 2.03 -6.58
C GLN A 25 -6.61 1.57 -5.61
N ALA A 26 -6.89 0.62 -4.72
CA ALA A 26 -5.90 0.11 -3.78
C ALA A 26 -4.95 -0.89 -4.47
N ILE A 27 -3.82 -1.15 -3.81
CA ILE A 27 -2.88 -2.17 -4.28
C ILE A 27 -3.49 -3.56 -4.16
N LEU A 28 -3.16 -4.43 -5.10
CA LEU A 28 -3.77 -5.75 -5.26
C LEU A 28 -3.08 -6.83 -4.43
N ASP A 29 -1.74 -6.80 -4.37
CA ASP A 29 -0.93 -7.88 -3.82
C ASP A 29 0.38 -7.39 -3.19
N VAL A 30 1.14 -8.32 -2.59
CA VAL A 30 2.45 -8.04 -1.98
C VAL A 30 3.47 -7.54 -3.00
N ALA A 31 3.37 -7.93 -4.28
CA ALA A 31 4.32 -7.48 -5.30
C ALA A 31 4.12 -5.99 -5.62
N GLU A 32 2.88 -5.52 -5.70
CA GLU A 32 2.57 -4.10 -5.83
C GLU A 32 2.96 -3.30 -4.57
N LEU A 33 2.76 -3.88 -3.37
CA LEU A 33 3.22 -3.28 -2.12
C LEU A 33 4.74 -3.08 -2.12
N ASP A 34 5.50 -4.11 -2.53
CA ASP A 34 6.96 -4.05 -2.63
C ASP A 34 7.41 -2.99 -3.63
N GLY A 35 6.75 -2.93 -4.80
CA GLY A 35 7.00 -1.90 -5.81
C GLY A 35 6.75 -0.49 -5.27
N LEU A 36 5.66 -0.28 -4.55
CA LEU A 36 5.33 1.01 -3.91
C LEU A 36 6.39 1.40 -2.88
N ILE A 37 6.75 0.50 -1.96
CA ILE A 37 7.73 0.77 -0.92
C ILE A 37 9.10 1.05 -1.54
N THR A 38 9.49 0.29 -2.57
CA THR A 38 10.71 0.52 -3.34
C THR A 38 10.72 1.91 -3.96
N ALA A 39 9.62 2.33 -4.59
CA ALA A 39 9.50 3.67 -5.16
C ALA A 39 9.59 4.77 -4.08
N VAL A 40 8.95 4.56 -2.93
CA VAL A 40 8.99 5.49 -1.79
C VAL A 40 10.41 5.65 -1.26
N LEU A 41 11.11 4.55 -1.02
CA LEU A 41 12.48 4.54 -0.48
C LEU A 41 13.52 5.04 -1.48
N SER A 42 13.26 4.86 -2.78
CA SER A 42 14.17 5.29 -3.85
C SER A 42 13.93 6.72 -4.31
N SER A 43 12.92 7.40 -3.77
CA SER A 43 12.58 8.78 -4.15
C SER A 43 13.75 9.74 -3.88
N PRO A 44 14.02 10.70 -4.78
CA PRO A 44 15.07 11.71 -4.58
C PRO A 44 14.75 12.68 -3.42
N ARG A 45 13.53 12.62 -2.86
CA ARG A 45 13.10 13.39 -1.70
C ARG A 45 12.29 12.50 -0.75
N PRO A 46 12.36 12.74 0.57
CA PRO A 46 11.51 12.04 1.53
C PRO A 46 10.03 12.20 1.17
N ILE A 47 9.28 11.10 1.27
CA ILE A 47 7.83 11.07 1.14
C ILE A 47 7.27 10.78 2.52
N GLU A 48 6.34 11.61 2.98
CA GLU A 48 5.79 11.48 4.32
C GLU A 48 4.94 10.21 4.44
N PRO A 49 4.98 9.50 5.59
CA PRO A 49 4.17 8.31 5.84
C PRO A 49 2.70 8.47 5.48
N GLU A 50 2.13 9.64 5.79
CA GLU A 50 0.74 9.98 5.53
C GLU A 50 0.36 9.87 4.05
N GLN A 51 1.32 10.10 3.14
CA GLN A 51 1.07 10.07 1.70
C GLN A 51 1.06 8.63 1.18
N TRP A 52 2.09 7.84 1.49
CA TRP A 52 2.20 6.48 0.95
C TRP A 52 1.35 5.46 1.70
N LEU A 53 1.09 5.64 3.00
CA LEU A 53 0.18 4.78 3.76
C LEU A 53 -1.25 4.86 3.23
N VAL A 54 -1.68 6.04 2.80
CA VAL A 54 -3.02 6.23 2.21
C VAL A 54 -3.05 5.73 0.76
N ALA A 55 -1.93 5.82 0.02
CA ALA A 55 -1.83 5.31 -1.34
C ALA A 55 -2.03 3.79 -1.42
N ILE A 56 -1.59 3.01 -0.42
CA ILE A 56 -1.87 1.56 -0.31
C ILE A 56 -3.35 1.26 -0.51
N TRP A 57 -4.23 2.13 0.03
CA TRP A 57 -5.67 1.91 0.07
C TRP A 57 -6.45 2.72 -0.98
N GLY A 58 -5.78 3.17 -2.05
CA GLY A 58 -6.42 3.90 -3.15
C GLY A 58 -6.46 5.42 -2.97
N GLY A 59 -5.63 5.95 -2.07
CA GLY A 59 -5.43 7.40 -1.97
C GLY A 59 -6.58 8.12 -1.28
N THR A 60 -6.41 9.44 -1.12
CA THR A 60 -7.49 10.28 -0.63
C THR A 60 -8.43 10.60 -1.80
N ARG A 61 -9.69 10.18 -1.71
CA ARG A 61 -10.73 10.72 -2.58
C ARG A 61 -10.86 12.21 -2.32
N VAL A 62 -10.46 13.03 -3.27
CA VAL A 62 -10.81 14.45 -3.27
C VAL A 62 -12.31 14.51 -3.52
N ARG A 63 -13.10 14.76 -2.47
CA ARG A 63 -14.53 15.06 -2.65
C ARG A 63 -14.63 16.30 -3.51
N THR A 64 -15.18 16.16 -4.71
CA THR A 64 -15.46 17.28 -5.60
C THR A 64 -16.91 17.72 -5.41
N ALA A 65 -17.24 18.94 -5.83
CA ALA A 65 -18.60 19.48 -5.70
C ALA A 65 -19.68 18.66 -6.46
N LEU A 66 -19.29 17.63 -7.20
CA LEU A 66 -20.16 16.74 -7.96
C LEU A 66 -20.57 15.46 -7.18
N ASP A 67 -20.05 15.25 -5.97
CA ASP A 67 -20.33 14.06 -5.14
C ASP A 67 -21.60 14.20 -4.26
N ILE A 68 -22.55 15.10 -4.61
CA ILE A 68 -23.82 15.34 -3.89
C ILE A 68 -25.00 15.20 -4.85
#